data_AF-A0A2A3G5W7-F1
#
_entry.id   AF-A0A2A3G5W7-F1
#
_cell.length_a   1.000
_cell.length_b   1.000
_cell.length_c   1.000
_cell.angle_alpha   90.00
_cell.angle_beta   90.00
_cell.angle_gamma   90.00
#
_symmetry.space_group_name_H-M   'P 1'
#
loop_
_entity.id
_entity.type
_entity.pdbx_description
1 polymer ?
#
loop_
_entity_poly.entity_id
_entity_poly.type
_entity_poly.pdbx_seq_one_letter_code
_entity_poly.pdbx_strand_id
1 'polypeptide(L)'
;MTLPPHPIFSADQSRPRLSRFGNRTLNSAIHVVALSQATVSGNEDHAYTGRKLDEGKTAREAQRRLERQVTKTLWRTMRRDETRRRLESGGVPEGVPFSARG
;
A
#
# COMPACT_ATOMS: atom_id res chain seq x y z
N MET A 1 6.56 -53.32 2.38
CA MET A 1 6.41 -52.08 3.18
C MET A 1 6.66 -50.91 2.25
N THR A 2 5.60 -50.35 1.66
CA THR A 2 5.73 -49.28 0.66
C THR A 2 5.29 -47.97 1.33
N LEU A 3 6.23 -47.05 1.55
CA LEU A 3 5.90 -45.75 2.15
C LEU A 3 5.04 -44.94 1.17
N PRO A 4 3.94 -44.31 1.64
CA PRO A 4 3.09 -43.49 0.79
C PRO A 4 3.84 -42.23 0.33
N PRO A 5 3.55 -41.74 -0.89
CA PRO A 5 4.24 -40.58 -1.46
C PRO A 5 4.09 -39.36 -0.56
N HIS A 6 5.22 -38.73 -0.23
CA HIS A 6 5.25 -37.51 0.55
C HIS A 6 4.98 -36.31 -0.37
N PRO A 7 4.01 -35.44 -0.05
CA PRO A 7 3.71 -34.29 -0.89
C PRO A 7 4.86 -33.28 -0.79
N ILE A 8 5.56 -33.07 -1.90
CA ILE A 8 6.47 -31.92 -2.05
C ILE A 8 5.59 -30.75 -2.49
N PHE A 9 5.25 -29.86 -1.55
CA PHE A 9 4.62 -28.59 -1.90
C PHE A 9 5.64 -27.72 -2.64
N SER A 10 5.53 -27.65 -3.97
CA SER A 10 6.14 -26.58 -4.75
C SER A 10 5.09 -25.49 -4.97
N ALA A 11 5.48 -24.25 -4.68
CA ALA A 11 4.71 -23.01 -4.88
C ALA A 11 3.68 -22.61 -3.80
N ASP A 12 4.17 -22.33 -2.58
CA ASP A 12 3.47 -21.47 -1.61
C ASP A 12 3.65 -19.97 -1.93
N GLN A 13 3.45 -19.55 -3.18
CA GLN A 13 3.31 -18.13 -3.52
C GLN A 13 2.35 -17.95 -4.69
N SER A 14 1.06 -18.18 -4.44
CA SER A 14 -0.01 -17.65 -5.28
C SER A 14 -0.03 -16.12 -5.13
N ARG A 15 0.85 -15.41 -5.84
CA ARG A 15 0.78 -13.95 -5.92
C ARG A 15 -0.42 -13.62 -6.82
N PRO A 16 -1.55 -13.13 -6.28
CA PRO A 16 -2.65 -12.69 -7.13
C PRO A 16 -2.11 -11.63 -8.08
N ARG A 17 -2.32 -11.84 -9.39
CA ARG A 17 -1.92 -10.87 -10.40
C ARG A 17 -2.80 -9.63 -10.20
N LEU A 18 -2.22 -8.58 -9.61
CA LEU A 18 -2.87 -7.28 -9.51
C LEU A 18 -3.19 -6.81 -10.93
N SER A 19 -4.48 -6.55 -11.20
CA SER A 19 -4.97 -6.11 -12.50
C SER A 19 -4.04 -5.06 -13.13
N ARG A 20 -3.58 -5.32 -14.35
CA ARG A 20 -2.72 -4.40 -15.14
C ARG A 20 -3.50 -3.19 -15.70
N PHE A 21 -4.80 -3.12 -15.44
CA PHE A 21 -5.75 -2.12 -15.93
C PHE A 21 -6.02 -0.98 -14.94
N GLY A 22 -5.24 -0.85 -13.86
CA GLY A 22 -5.27 0.36 -13.03
C GLY A 22 -4.69 1.58 -13.76
N ASN A 23 -4.97 2.79 -13.26
CA ASN A 23 -4.40 4.05 -13.76
C ASN A 23 -2.85 4.02 -13.67
N ARG A 24 -2.19 3.74 -14.80
CA ARG A 24 -0.74 3.53 -14.85
C ARG A 24 0.04 4.80 -14.56
N THR A 25 -0.47 5.95 -14.97
CA THR A 25 0.14 7.26 -14.70
C THR A 25 0.15 7.53 -13.20
N LEU A 26 -0.98 7.32 -12.52
CA LEU A 26 -1.07 7.48 -11.08
C LEU A 26 -0.17 6.49 -10.34
N ASN A 27 -0.18 5.21 -10.75
CA ASN A 27 0.68 4.20 -10.14
C ASN A 27 2.16 4.52 -10.33
N SER A 28 2.55 5.03 -11.50
CA SER A 28 3.91 5.48 -11.78
C SER A 28 4.30 6.69 -10.93
N ALA A 29 3.40 7.66 -10.76
CA ALA A 29 3.64 8.83 -9.92
C ALA A 29 3.84 8.43 -8.45
N ILE A 30 2.99 7.55 -7.91
CA ILE A 30 3.12 7.01 -6.55
C ILE A 30 4.47 6.29 -6.38
N HIS A 31 4.86 5.50 -7.37
CA HIS A 31 6.14 4.79 -7.36
C HIS A 31 7.33 5.75 -7.32
N VAL A 32 7.32 6.81 -8.14
CA VAL A 32 8.40 7.82 -8.16
C VAL A 32 8.47 8.57 -6.82
N VAL A 33 7.33 8.93 -6.24
CA VAL A 33 7.28 9.57 -4.92
C VAL A 33 7.85 8.64 -3.84
N ALA A 34 7.44 7.37 -3.83
CA ALA A 34 7.95 6.39 -2.88
C ALA A 34 9.46 6.17 -3.04
N LEU A 35 9.96 6.10 -4.29
CA LEU A 35 11.39 5.98 -4.56
C LEU A 35 12.15 7.21 -4.03
N SER A 36 11.65 8.42 -4.30
CA SER A 36 12.25 9.66 -3.80
C SER A 36 12.31 9.68 -2.26
N GLN A 37 11.22 9.32 -1.58
CA GLN A 37 11.17 9.22 -0.12
C GLN A 37 12.13 8.18 0.45
N ALA A 38 12.35 7.08 -0.28
CA ALA A 38 13.30 6.04 0.11
C ALA A 38 14.75 6.43 -0.14
N THR A 39 15.04 7.34 -1.08
CA THR A 39 16.41 7.78 -1.40
C THR A 39 16.89 8.98 -0.59
N VAL A 40 15.98 9.85 -0.16
CA VAL A 40 16.34 11.06 0.58
C VAL A 40 16.72 10.68 2.02
N SER A 41 18.01 10.75 2.33
CA SER A 41 18.54 10.49 3.66
C SER A 41 17.98 11.49 4.67
N GLY A 42 17.50 10.97 5.81
CA GLY A 42 16.89 11.77 6.88
C GLY A 42 15.36 11.77 6.89
N ASN A 43 14.70 11.22 5.87
CA ASN A 43 13.26 10.98 5.93
C ASN A 43 12.93 9.76 6.81
N GLU A 44 11.84 9.83 7.57
CA GLU A 44 11.33 8.71 8.37
C GLU A 44 11.05 7.48 7.50
N ASP A 45 10.63 7.69 6.25
CA ASP A 45 10.38 6.63 5.27
C ASP A 45 11.65 5.86 4.84
N HIS A 46 12.80 6.56 4.78
CA HIS A 46 14.10 5.94 4.53
C HIS A 46 14.50 5.05 5.71
N ALA A 47 14.42 5.58 6.93
CA ALA A 47 14.69 4.82 8.15
C ALA A 47 13.72 3.63 8.32
N TYR A 48 12.46 3.79 7.92
CA TYR A 48 11.47 2.73 7.93
C TYR A 48 11.79 1.62 6.92
N THR A 49 12.24 1.97 5.72
CA THR A 49 12.64 1.00 4.70
C THR A 49 13.89 0.24 5.15
N GLY A 50 14.87 0.93 5.75
CA GLY A 50 16.04 0.31 6.40
C GLY A 50 15.65 -0.71 7.48
N ARG A 51 14.82 -0.30 8.45
CA ARG A 51 14.30 -1.21 9.49
C ARG A 51 13.61 -2.45 8.92
N LYS A 52 12.90 -2.30 7.79
CA LYS A 52 12.22 -3.42 7.13
C LYS A 52 13.20 -4.39 6.46
N LEU A 53 14.32 -3.90 5.93
CA LEU A 53 15.41 -4.74 5.45
C LEU A 53 16.08 -5.49 6.61
N ASP A 54 16.31 -4.81 7.73
CA ASP A 54 16.89 -5.43 8.95
C ASP A 54 15.97 -6.52 9.54
N GLU A 55 14.65 -6.36 9.43
CA GLU A 55 13.65 -7.38 9.77
C GLU A 55 13.66 -8.61 8.81
N GLY A 56 14.56 -8.65 7.83
CA GLY A 56 14.70 -9.76 6.87
C GLY A 56 13.71 -9.71 5.70
N LYS A 57 13.00 -8.59 5.50
CA LYS A 57 12.11 -8.43 4.34
C LYS A 57 12.91 -8.13 3.09
N THR A 58 12.41 -8.59 1.95
CA THR A 58 13.02 -8.24 0.67
C THR A 58 12.83 -6.75 0.38
N ALA A 59 13.78 -6.14 -0.34
CA ALA A 59 13.67 -4.74 -0.78
C ALA A 59 12.35 -4.45 -1.52
N ARG A 60 11.86 -5.42 -2.31
CA ARG A 60 10.57 -5.33 -3.00
C ARG A 60 9.38 -5.27 -2.05
N GLU A 61 9.42 -5.97 -0.93
CA GLU A 61 8.35 -5.93 0.07
C GLU A 61 8.38 -4.64 0.88
N ALA A 62 9.58 -4.17 1.25
CA ALA A 62 9.76 -2.89 1.91
C ALA A 62 9.22 -1.74 1.02
N GLN A 63 9.61 -1.72 -0.26
CA GLN A 63 9.13 -0.73 -1.23
C GLN A 63 7.62 -0.79 -1.44
N ARG A 64 7.04 -1.99 -1.62
CA ARG A 64 5.58 -2.14 -1.74
C ARG A 64 4.83 -1.65 -0.50
N ARG A 65 5.43 -1.80 0.68
CA ARG A 65 4.84 -1.31 1.94
C ARG A 65 4.89 0.21 2.01
N LEU A 66 5.98 0.83 1.55
CA LEU A 66 6.09 2.27 1.41
C LEU A 66 5.07 2.83 0.40
N GLU A 67 4.96 2.26 -0.79
CA GLU A 67 3.95 2.63 -1.79
C GLU A 67 2.52 2.57 -1.23
N ARG A 68 2.21 1.53 -0.46
CA ARG A 68 0.91 1.39 0.23
C ARG A 68 0.70 2.48 1.29
N GLN A 69 1.74 2.87 2.03
CA GLN A 69 1.67 3.93 3.02
C GLN A 69 1.43 5.29 2.38
N VAL A 70 2.13 5.60 1.28
CA VAL A 70 1.90 6.81 0.47
C VAL A 70 0.47 6.84 -0.04
N THR A 71 -0.01 5.75 -0.64
CA THR A 71 -1.38 5.65 -1.16
C THR A 71 -2.42 5.85 -0.05
N LYS A 72 -2.24 5.21 1.11
CA LYS A 72 -3.14 5.39 2.27
C LYS A 72 -3.18 6.83 2.75
N THR A 73 -2.02 7.49 2.79
CA THR A 73 -1.91 8.89 3.21
C THR A 73 -2.62 9.79 2.21
N LEU A 74 -2.35 9.62 0.91
CA LEU A 74 -3.02 10.36 -0.16
C LEU A 74 -4.54 10.20 -0.09
N TRP A 75 -5.04 8.97 0.03
CA TRP A 75 -6.48 8.70 0.13
C TRP A 75 -7.12 9.38 1.35
N ARG A 76 -6.46 9.31 2.52
CA ARG A 76 -6.94 9.99 3.74
C ARG A 76 -6.96 11.50 3.57
N THR A 77 -5.93 12.07 2.97
CA THR A 77 -5.85 13.51 2.71
C THR A 77 -6.95 13.95 1.75
N MET A 78 -7.13 13.26 0.63
CA MET A 78 -8.20 13.56 -0.34
C MET A 78 -9.58 13.49 0.29
N ARG A 79 -9.85 12.45 1.11
CA ARG A 79 -11.11 12.30 1.84
C ARG A 79 -11.35 13.41 2.86
N ARG A 80 -10.31 13.83 3.59
CA ARG A 80 -10.39 14.97 4.51
C ARG A 80 -10.70 16.26 3.78
N ASP A 81 -10.00 16.49 2.66
CA ASP A 81 -10.20 17.67 1.81
C ASP A 81 -11.63 17.70 1.24
N GLU A 82 -12.13 16.57 0.75
CA GLU A 82 -13.50 16.44 0.26
C GLU A 82 -14.52 16.71 1.38
N THR A 83 -14.31 16.15 2.57
CA THR A 83 -15.19 16.37 3.72
C THR A 83 -15.21 17.84 4.10
N ARG A 84 -14.06 18.51 4.14
CA ARG A 84 -13.95 19.95 4.39
C ARG A 84 -14.72 20.75 3.34
N ARG A 85 -14.51 20.47 2.04
CA ARG A 85 -15.23 21.16 0.95
C ARG A 85 -16.75 21.01 1.07
N ARG A 86 -17.24 19.83 1.44
CA ARG A 86 -18.68 19.58 1.63
C ARG A 86 -19.27 20.40 2.78
N LEU A 87 -18.52 20.54 3.88
CA LEU A 87 -18.90 21.39 5.02
C LEU A 87 -18.93 22.87 4.62
N GLU A 88 -17.95 23.32 3.85
CA GLU A 88 -17.85 24.69 3.35
C GLU A 88 -18.92 25.03 2.30
N SER A 89 -19.35 24.05 1.49
CA SER A 89 -20.36 24.25 0.44
C SER A 89 -21.82 24.22 0.94
N GLY A 90 -22.07 24.16 2.25
CA GLY A 90 -23.42 24.15 2.84
C GLY A 90 -24.27 22.90 2.51
N GLY A 91 -23.65 21.84 1.99
CA GLY A 91 -24.34 20.60 1.62
C GLY A 91 -24.62 19.76 2.85
N VAL A 92 -25.90 19.49 3.14
CA VAL A 92 -26.34 18.54 4.16
C VAL A 92 -25.53 17.24 4.03
N PRO A 93 -24.96 16.69 5.11
CA PRO A 93 -24.20 15.45 5.02
C PRO A 93 -25.17 14.31 4.69
N GLU A 94 -25.31 13.99 3.40
CA GLU A 94 -26.00 12.77 2.99
C GLU A 94 -25.14 11.60 3.46
N GLY A 95 -25.62 10.97 4.52
CA GLY A 95 -24.94 9.90 5.20
C GLY A 95 -24.75 8.71 4.26
N VAL A 96 -23.51 8.23 4.20
CA VAL A 96 -23.30 6.81 3.97
C VAL A 96 -22.30 6.33 5.03
N PRO A 97 -22.76 5.61 6.07
CA PRO A 97 -21.85 4.96 6.99
C PRO A 97 -21.29 3.73 6.27
N PHE A 98 -20.11 3.84 5.67
CA PHE A 98 -19.38 2.63 5.28
C PHE A 98 -18.71 2.06 6.53
N SER A 99 -19.49 1.23 7.24
CA SER A 99 -19.13 0.29 8.30
C SER A 99 -17.64 0.22 8.66
N ALA A 100 -17.28 0.83 9.79
CA ALA A 100 -16.15 0.41 10.58
C ALA A 100 -16.55 -0.84 11.39
N ARG A 101 -16.38 -2.03 10.82
CA ARG A 101 -16.34 -3.36 11.49
C ARG A 101 -15.69 -4.35 10.51
N GLY A 102 -14.71 -5.18 10.85
CA GLY A 102 -13.97 -5.42 12.09
C GLY A 102 -12.65 -6.10 11.75
#